data_AF-A0AAQ2EPU3-F1
#
_entry.id   AF-A0AAQ2EPU3-F1
#
_cell.length_a   1.000
_cell.length_b   1.000
_cell.length_c   1.000
_cell.angle_alpha   90.00
_cell.angle_beta   90.00
_cell.angle_gamma   90.00
#
_symmetry.space_group_name_H-M   'P 1'
#
loop_
_entity.id
_entity.type
_entity.pdbx_description
1 polymer ?
#
loop_
_entity_poly.entity_id
_entity_poly.type
_entity_poly.pdbx_seq_one_letter_code
_entity_poly.pdbx_strand_id
1 'polypeptide(L)'
;PLTANGKVDRNALPEPEASFLSGEYVAPQTETEKTLCRIWQEILLLERVGIQDNFFELGGHSLLVTKLAARCGEAFEVTLPLREIFNQ
;
A
#
# COMPACT_ATOMS: atom_id res chain seq x y z
N PRO A 1 28.95 -4.98 -5.79
CA PRO A 1 30.33 -4.50 -6.01
C PRO A 1 30.51 -3.09 -5.42
N LEU A 2 31.39 -2.94 -4.43
CA LEU A 2 31.70 -1.65 -3.79
C LEU A 2 32.55 -0.77 -4.71
N THR A 3 32.27 0.53 -4.76
CA THR A 3 33.21 1.53 -5.29
C THR A 3 33.69 2.44 -4.16
N ALA A 4 34.99 2.78 -4.22
CA ALA A 4 35.78 3.33 -3.14
C ALA A 4 35.58 4.83 -2.87
N ASN A 5 34.46 5.45 -3.24
CA ASN A 5 34.32 6.91 -3.13
C ASN A 5 32.88 7.41 -2.92
N GLY A 6 32.18 6.83 -1.93
CA GLY A 6 31.23 7.58 -1.08
C GLY A 6 30.15 8.44 -1.75
N LYS A 7 29.71 8.11 -2.97
CA LYS A 7 28.64 8.82 -3.67
C LYS A 7 27.64 7.80 -4.19
N VAL A 8 26.39 7.94 -3.73
CA VAL A 8 25.27 7.16 -4.22
C VAL A 8 24.93 7.65 -5.63
N ASP A 9 25.19 6.81 -6.62
CA ASP A 9 24.77 7.02 -8.01
C ASP A 9 23.24 7.06 -8.09
N ARG A 10 22.66 8.26 -8.21
CA ARG A 10 21.19 8.46 -8.36
C ARG A 10 20.66 8.13 -9.76
N ASN A 11 21.51 7.64 -10.67
CA ASN A 11 21.19 7.30 -12.06
C ASN A 11 21.27 5.79 -12.37
N ALA A 12 21.47 4.94 -11.37
CA ALA A 12 21.55 3.48 -11.53
C ALA A 12 20.37 2.76 -10.86
N LEU A 13 19.26 3.44 -10.63
CA LEU A 13 18.03 2.77 -10.23
C LEU A 13 17.35 2.32 -11.53
N PRO A 14 17.22 1.01 -11.79
CA PRO A 14 16.29 0.55 -12.81
C PRO A 14 14.93 1.15 -12.50
N GLU A 15 14.22 1.62 -13.53
CA GLU A 15 12.81 2.00 -13.38
C GLU A 15 12.14 0.87 -12.62
N PRO A 16 11.47 1.13 -11.48
CA PRO A 16 10.80 0.08 -10.76
C PRO A 16 9.75 -0.48 -11.70
N GLU A 17 10.07 -1.59 -12.35
CA GLU A 17 9.07 -2.39 -13.03
C GLU A 17 7.96 -2.55 -12.00
N ALA A 18 6.72 -2.23 -12.38
CA ALA A 18 5.53 -2.36 -11.53
C ALA A 18 5.22 -3.84 -11.16
N SER A 19 6.24 -4.69 -11.19
CA SER A 19 6.33 -6.09 -10.83
C SER A 19 6.71 -6.30 -9.36
N PHE A 20 6.80 -5.23 -8.54
CA PHE A 20 6.98 -5.33 -7.08
C PHE A 20 5.82 -6.03 -6.34
N LEU A 21 4.80 -6.51 -7.07
CA LEU A 21 3.77 -7.41 -6.56
C LEU A 21 4.34 -8.83 -6.44
N SER A 22 5.31 -9.03 -5.55
CA SER A 22 5.84 -10.35 -5.20
C SER A 22 4.97 -11.12 -4.19
N GLY A 23 3.70 -10.71 -4.05
CA GLY A 23 2.67 -11.44 -3.32
C GLY A 23 1.74 -12.16 -4.27
N GLU A 24 1.29 -13.36 -3.91
CA GLU A 24 0.25 -14.04 -4.67
C GLU A 24 -1.03 -13.20 -4.59
N TYR A 25 -1.49 -12.67 -5.73
CA TYR A 25 -2.70 -11.84 -5.75
C TYR A 25 -3.90 -12.66 -5.25
N VAL A 26 -4.46 -12.26 -4.12
CA VAL A 26 -5.67 -12.86 -3.58
C VAL A 26 -6.82 -11.87 -3.72
N ALA A 27 -7.80 -12.26 -4.53
CA ALA A 27 -8.98 -11.46 -4.78
C ALA A 27 -9.86 -11.37 -3.51
N PRO A 28 -10.45 -10.20 -3.23
CA PRO A 28 -11.38 -10.03 -2.12
C PRO A 28 -12.62 -10.92 -2.31
N GLN A 29 -12.99 -11.67 -1.28
CA GLN A 29 -14.11 -12.62 -1.33
C GLN A 29 -15.37 -12.05 -0.67
N THR A 30 -15.21 -11.29 0.40
CA THR A 30 -16.27 -10.67 1.18
C THR A 30 -16.53 -9.22 0.75
N GLU A 31 -17.71 -8.69 1.05
CA GLU A 31 -18.06 -7.29 0.75
C GLU A 31 -17.17 -6.30 1.52
N THR A 32 -16.77 -6.65 2.74
CA THR A 32 -15.81 -5.88 3.55
C THR A 32 -14.45 -5.80 2.86
N GLU A 33 -13.90 -6.93 2.42
CA GLU A 33 -12.62 -6.98 1.70
C GLU A 33 -12.70 -6.21 0.38
N LYS A 34 -13.79 -6.35 -0.39
CA LYS A 34 -13.98 -5.61 -1.65
C LYS A 34 -13.98 -4.11 -1.42
N THR A 35 -14.67 -3.66 -0.37
CA THR A 35 -14.73 -2.25 0.01
C THR A 35 -13.35 -1.75 0.43
N LEU A 36 -12.61 -2.53 1.22
CA LEU A 36 -11.26 -2.18 1.65
C LEU A 36 -10.28 -2.09 0.47
N CYS A 37 -10.25 -3.12 -0.39
CA CYS A 37 -9.43 -3.13 -1.61
C CYS A 37 -9.75 -1.93 -2.51
N ARG A 38 -11.03 -1.57 -2.66
CA ARG A 38 -11.43 -0.38 -3.41
C ARG A 38 -10.90 0.92 -2.81
N ILE A 39 -11.03 1.09 -1.49
CA ILE A 39 -10.49 2.27 -0.80
C ILE A 39 -8.97 2.34 -1.00
N TRP A 40 -8.27 1.20 -0.93
CA TRP A 40 -6.82 1.14 -1.18
C TRP A 40 -6.47 1.51 -2.62
N GLN A 41 -7.20 0.98 -3.61
CA GLN A 41 -7.02 1.33 -5.03
C GLN A 41 -7.18 2.85 -5.26
N GLU A 42 -8.21 3.46 -4.65
CA GLU A 42 -8.46 4.90 -4.77
C GLU A 42 -7.37 5.76 -4.10
N ILE A 43 -6.79 5.28 -2.99
CA ILE A 43 -5.76 6.01 -2.22
C ILE A 43 -4.37 5.85 -2.83
N LEU A 44 -4.02 4.64 -3.27
CA LEU A 44 -2.72 4.29 -3.84
C LEU A 44 -2.65 4.52 -5.36
N LEU A 45 -3.80 4.81 -6.00
CA LEU A 45 -3.94 4.96 -7.46
C LEU A 45 -3.49 3.71 -8.22
N LEU A 46 -3.84 2.54 -7.69
CA LEU A 46 -3.51 1.24 -8.26
C LEU A 46 -4.73 0.61 -8.92
N GLU A 47 -4.54 -0.05 -10.06
CA GLU A 47 -5.62 -0.77 -10.75
C GLU A 47 -6.07 -2.02 -10.00
N ARG A 48 -5.19 -2.65 -9.22
CA ARG A 48 -5.46 -3.90 -8.51
C ARG A 48 -4.74 -3.92 -7.17
N VAL A 49 -5.49 -4.29 -6.13
CA VAL A 49 -5.00 -4.55 -4.76
C VAL A 49 -5.64 -5.85 -4.28
N GLY A 50 -4.84 -6.77 -3.79
CA GLY A 50 -5.24 -8.02 -3.15
C GLY A 50 -5.40 -7.86 -1.64
N ILE A 51 -6.08 -8.82 -1.00
CA ILE A 51 -6.32 -8.80 0.45
C ILE A 51 -5.07 -9.13 1.29
N GLN A 52 -4.04 -9.69 0.65
CA GLN A 52 -2.76 -10.02 1.29
C GLN A 52 -1.65 -9.03 0.91
N ASP A 53 -1.97 -7.98 0.15
CA ASP A 53 -0.97 -6.99 -0.23
C ASP A 53 -0.62 -6.10 0.97
N ASN A 54 0.67 -5.79 1.12
CA ASN A 54 1.11 -4.87 2.17
C ASN A 54 0.95 -3.41 1.72
N PHE A 55 0.24 -2.60 2.51
CA PHE A 55 -0.02 -1.19 2.20
C PHE A 55 1.25 -0.38 1.94
N PHE A 56 2.31 -0.60 2.73
CA PHE A 56 3.55 0.16 2.65
C PHE A 56 4.42 -0.29 1.48
N GLU A 57 4.42 -1.58 1.14
CA GLU A 57 5.12 -2.11 -0.04
C GLU A 57 4.48 -1.60 -1.34
N LEU A 58 3.17 -1.35 -1.34
CA LEU A 58 2.43 -0.72 -2.44
C LEU A 58 2.67 0.79 -2.57
N GLY A 59 3.55 1.39 -1.77
CA GLY A 59 3.82 2.83 -1.77
C GLY A 59 2.97 3.64 -0.79
N GLY A 60 2.25 2.96 0.11
CA GLY A 60 1.55 3.58 1.22
C GLY A 60 2.49 4.30 2.19
N HIS A 61 2.09 5.46 2.68
CA HIS A 61 2.85 6.24 3.66
C HIS A 61 1.91 6.99 4.61
N SER A 62 2.45 7.63 5.64
CA SER A 62 1.68 8.17 6.78
C SER A 62 0.53 9.10 6.40
N LEU A 63 0.67 9.90 5.34
CA LEU A 63 -0.41 10.77 4.86
C LEU A 63 -1.56 9.96 4.23
N LEU A 64 -1.23 8.88 3.50
CA LEU A 64 -2.20 7.98 2.91
C LEU A 64 -2.89 7.12 3.98
N VAL A 65 -2.16 6.73 5.04
CA VAL A 65 -2.75 6.05 6.22
C VAL A 65 -3.82 6.91 6.88
N THR A 66 -3.60 8.21 7.04
CA THR A 66 -4.62 9.12 7.59
C THR A 66 -5.87 9.19 6.70
N LYS A 67 -5.68 9.26 5.38
CA LYS A 67 -6.81 9.24 4.43
C LYS A 67 -7.55 7.89 4.49
N LEU A 68 -6.81 6.79 4.60
CA LEU A 68 -7.36 5.45 4.70
C LEU A 68 -8.22 5.29 5.95
N ALA A 69 -7.74 5.73 7.11
CA ALA A 69 -8.49 5.67 8.36
C ALA A 69 -9.80 6.47 8.29
N ALA A 70 -9.77 7.67 7.70
CA ALA A 70 -10.97 8.48 7.51
C ALA A 70 -12.00 7.78 6.60
N ARG A 71 -11.56 7.30 5.42
CA ARG A 71 -12.43 6.63 4.44
C ARG A 71 -13.01 5.32 4.95
N CYS A 72 -12.19 4.52 5.65
CA CYS A 72 -12.68 3.30 6.27
C CYS A 72 -13.67 3.61 7.40
N GLY A 73 -13.42 4.66 8.18
CA GLY A 73 -14.35 5.07 9.22
C GLY A 73 -15.70 5.52 8.69
N GLU A 74 -15.73 6.24 7.57
CA GLU A 74 -16.96 6.60 6.86
C GLU A 74 -17.66 5.39 6.23
N ALA A 75 -16.91 4.47 5.62
CA ALA A 75 -17.47 3.33 4.90
C ALA A 75 -18.03 2.23 5.82
N PHE A 76 -17.43 2.05 7.00
CA PHE A 76 -17.80 0.99 7.94
C PHE A 76 -18.50 1.53 9.21
N GLU A 77 -18.69 2.84 9.33
CA GLU A 77 -19.23 3.51 10.52
C GLU A 77 -18.46 3.16 11.82
N VAL A 78 -17.15 2.94 11.70
CA VAL A 78 -16.26 2.59 12.81
C VAL A 78 -15.19 3.65 13.04
N THR A 79 -14.71 3.77 14.27
CA THR A 79 -13.50 4.54 14.54
C THR A 79 -12.28 3.62 14.40
N LEU A 80 -11.49 3.81 13.35
CA LEU A 80 -10.24 3.09 13.13
C LEU A 80 -9.05 3.87 13.71
N PRO A 81 -8.43 3.40 14.81
CA PRO A 81 -7.23 4.04 15.34
C PRO A 81 -6.06 3.85 14.36
N LEU A 82 -5.33 4.92 14.06
CA LEU A 82 -4.18 4.87 13.14
C LEU A 82 -3.14 3.81 13.55
N ARG A 83 -2.98 3.58 14.86
CA ARG A 83 -2.08 2.56 15.42
C ARG A 83 -2.35 1.16 14.85
N GLU A 84 -3.61 0.80 14.62
CA GLU A 84 -3.98 -0.52 14.12
C GLU A 84 -3.53 -0.70 12.66
N ILE A 85 -3.46 0.38 11.88
CA ILE A 85 -3.00 0.34 10.49
C ILE A 85 -1.47 0.18 10.42
N PHE A 86 -0.73 0.70 11.41
CA PHE A 86 0.73 0.56 11.47
C PHE A 86 1.21 -0.79 12.01
N ASN A 87 0.31 -1.65 12.51
CA ASN A 87 0.66 -2.97 13.07
C ASN A 87 0.49 -4.12 12.05
N GLN A 88 0.58 -3.79 10.75
CA GLN A 88 0.46 -4.71 9.61
C GLN A 88 1.80 -5.34 9.24
#